data_AF-X0LXJ6-F1
#
_entry.id   AF-X0LXJ6-F1
#
_cell.length_a   1.000
_cell.length_b   1.000
_cell.length_c   1.000
_cell.angle_alpha   90.00
_cell.angle_beta   90.00
_cell.angle_gamma   90.00
#
_symmetry.space_group_name_H-M   'P 1'
#
loop_
_entity.id
_entity.type
_entity.pdbx_description
1 polymer ?
#
loop_
_entity_poly.entity_id
_entity_poly.type
_entity_poly.pdbx_seq_one_letter_code
_entity_poly.pdbx_strand_id
1 'polypeptide(L)'
;MVSIPTKDNLVNQLAWKNNSLVLFITTLFQGDKRTNKKRKMQSTDHLRARPIQLEFGKEATKFVPIPTAAAAYDDEMNHADRGDQLSQ
;
A
#
# COMPACT_ATOMS: atom_id res chain seq x y z
N MET A 1 -9.76 4.90 4.32
CA MET A 1 -9.87 3.54 3.74
C MET A 1 -11.29 3.09 3.98
N VAL A 2 -11.93 2.56 2.95
CA VAL A 2 -13.27 1.97 3.07
C VAL A 2 -13.12 0.46 2.93
N SER A 3 -13.69 -0.29 3.88
CA SER A 3 -13.76 -1.75 3.85
C SER A 3 -15.22 -2.13 3.79
N ILE A 4 -15.62 -2.83 2.73
CA ILE A 4 -17.00 -3.30 2.55
C ILE A 4 -16.94 -4.82 2.50
N PRO A 5 -17.47 -5.52 3.51
CA PRO A 5 -17.63 -6.97 3.41
C PRO A 5 -18.71 -7.30 2.37
N THR A 6 -18.59 -8.44 1.71
CA THR A 6 -19.66 -9.01 0.89
C THR A 6 -20.86 -9.37 1.76
N LYS A 7 -22.03 -9.57 1.14
CA LYS A 7 -23.29 -9.85 1.85
C LYS A 7 -23.22 -11.09 2.74
N ASP A 8 -22.38 -12.05 2.39
CA ASP A 8 -22.10 -13.28 3.14
C ASP A 8 -20.94 -13.16 4.13
N ASN A 9 -20.29 -12.00 4.22
CA ASN A 9 -19.14 -11.70 5.07
C ASN A 9 -17.92 -12.61 4.84
N LEU A 10 -17.84 -13.27 3.67
CA LEU A 10 -16.74 -14.16 3.32
C LEU A 10 -15.57 -13.43 2.67
N VAL A 11 -15.82 -12.29 2.03
CA VAL A 11 -14.83 -11.54 1.25
C VAL A 11 -14.87 -10.06 1.64
N ASN A 12 -13.70 -9.45 1.79
CA ASN A 12 -13.54 -8.03 2.03
C ASN A 12 -13.06 -7.30 0.78
N GLN A 13 -13.71 -6.18 0.46
CA GLN A 13 -13.27 -5.23 -0.56
C GLN A 13 -12.64 -4.00 0.11
N LEU A 14 -11.38 -3.72 -0.21
CA LEU A 14 -10.58 -2.67 0.44
C LEU A 14 -10.13 -1.61 -0.54
N ALA A 15 -10.52 -0.36 -0.29
CA ALA A 15 -10.08 0.80 -1.08
C ALA A 15 -9.03 1.63 -0.32
N TRP A 16 -7.83 1.77 -0.92
CA TRP A 16 -6.76 2.64 -0.43
C TRP A 16 -6.45 3.77 -1.40
N LYS A 17 -6.25 4.99 -0.88
CA LYS A 17 -5.80 6.15 -1.65
C LYS A 17 -4.54 6.73 -1.01
N ASN A 18 -3.41 6.62 -1.71
CA ASN A 18 -2.19 7.38 -1.42
C ASN A 18 -2.01 8.51 -2.46
N ASN A 19 -2.19 8.17 -3.74
CA ASN A 19 -2.23 9.10 -4.87
C ASN A 19 -3.17 8.57 -5.98
N SER A 20 -3.25 7.24 -6.12
CA SER A 20 -4.22 6.50 -6.93
C SER A 20 -5.13 5.62 -6.05
N LEU A 21 -6.32 5.28 -6.55
CA LEU A 21 -7.23 4.33 -5.90
C LEU A 21 -6.77 2.90 -6.21
N VAL A 22 -6.51 2.11 -5.16
CA VAL A 22 -6.20 0.67 -5.27
C VAL A 22 -7.30 -0.12 -4.57
N LEU A 23 -7.83 -1.13 -5.26
CA LEU A 23 -8.86 -2.04 -4.76
C LEU A 23 -8.25 -3.43 -4.50
N PHE A 24 -8.39 -3.93 -3.27
CA PHE A 24 -8.05 -5.31 -2.92
C PHE A 24 -9.31 -6.11 -2.65
N ILE A 25 -9.32 -7.37 -3.06
CA ILE A 25 -10.36 -8.35 -2.73
C ILE A 25 -9.66 -9.49 -1.99
N THR A 26 -10.10 -9.82 -0.78
CA THR A 26 -9.41 -10.80 0.06
C THR A 26 -10.34 -11.49 1.04
N THR A 27 -10.08 -12.78 1.29
CA THR A 27 -10.73 -13.60 2.33
C THR A 27 -9.92 -13.64 3.63
N LEU A 28 -8.63 -13.26 3.58
CA LEU A 28 -7.68 -13.44 4.67
C LEU A 28 -7.50 -12.18 5.52
N PHE A 29 -7.62 -11.00 4.91
CA PHE A 29 -7.36 -9.74 5.60
C PHE A 29 -8.64 -9.00 5.95
N GLN A 30 -8.69 -8.50 7.18
CA GLN A 30 -9.68 -7.51 7.61
C GLN A 30 -9.18 -6.12 7.21
N GLY A 31 -10.09 -5.26 6.78
CA GLY A 31 -9.71 -3.97 6.21
C GLY A 31 -9.02 -3.04 7.20
N ASP A 32 -9.46 -3.01 8.44
CA ASP A 32 -9.00 -2.10 9.49
C ASP A 32 -7.54 -2.32 9.92
N LYS A 33 -6.98 -3.52 9.71
CA LYS A 33 -5.62 -3.85 10.12
C LYS A 33 -4.57 -3.06 9.35
N ARG A 34 -3.63 -2.48 10.12
CA ARG A 34 -2.50 -1.70 9.61
C ARG A 34 -1.17 -2.33 9.97
N THR A 35 -0.22 -2.18 9.07
CA THR A 35 1.17 -2.57 9.25
C THR A 35 2.07 -1.38 8.95
N ASN A 36 3.00 -1.07 9.87
CA ASN A 36 4.00 -0.03 9.64
C ASN A 36 5.03 -0.54 8.64
N LYS A 37 5.15 0.15 7.51
CA LYS A 37 6.20 -0.12 6.52
C LYS A 37 7.08 1.12 6.35
N LYS A 38 8.39 0.90 6.24
CA LYS A 38 9.34 1.95 5.89
C LYS A 38 9.11 2.33 4.43
N ARG A 39 8.73 3.57 4.17
CA ARG A 39 8.55 4.12 2.83
C ARG A 39 9.59 5.21 2.59
N LYS A 40 10.08 5.31 1.36
CA LYS A 40 10.98 6.37 0.91
C LYS A 40 10.16 7.51 0.34
N MET A 41 10.57 8.75 0.62
CA MET A 41 9.98 9.92 -0.02
C MET A 41 10.20 9.81 -1.53
N GLN A 42 9.12 9.92 -2.29
CA GLN A 42 9.23 10.00 -3.74
C GLN A 42 9.77 11.39 -4.11
N SER A 43 11.01 11.40 -4.61
CA SER A 43 11.68 12.60 -5.12
C SER A 43 11.16 12.89 -6.52
N THR A 44 9.94 13.40 -6.61
CA THR A 44 9.29 13.70 -7.89
C THR A 44 8.71 15.11 -7.85
N ASP A 45 8.99 15.92 -8.87
CA ASP A 45 8.59 17.34 -8.94
C ASP A 45 7.12 17.57 -9.34
N HIS A 46 6.33 16.50 -9.48
CA HIS A 46 4.92 16.63 -9.84
C HIS A 46 4.12 17.29 -8.70
N LEU A 47 3.26 18.24 -9.05
CA LEU A 47 2.40 18.96 -8.09
C LEU A 47 1.57 18.03 -7.18
N ARG A 48 1.23 16.83 -7.65
CA ARG A 48 0.51 15.80 -6.87
C ARG A 48 1.35 15.17 -5.75
N ALA A 49 2.67 15.28 -5.80
CA ALA A 49 3.58 14.76 -4.78
C ALA A 49 3.85 15.77 -3.63
N ARG A 50 3.49 17.04 -3.79
CA ARG A 50 3.72 18.07 -2.76
C ARG A 50 3.09 17.73 -1.40
N PRO A 51 1.84 17.24 -1.30
CA PRO A 51 1.25 16.88 -0.01
C PRO A 51 2.05 15.78 0.72
N ILE A 52 2.50 14.76 -0.01
CA ILE A 52 3.27 13.67 0.61
C ILE A 52 4.69 14.12 0.95
N GLN A 53 5.30 15.02 0.18
CA GLN A 53 6.59 15.63 0.53
C GLN A 53 6.51 16.48 1.81
N LEU A 54 5.43 17.26 1.99
CA LEU A 54 5.20 18.00 3.23
C LEU A 54 5.06 17.07 4.43
N GLU A 55 4.34 15.95 4.26
CA GLU A 55 4.22 14.93 5.32
C GLU A 55 5.57 14.29 5.67
N PHE A 56 6.46 14.10 4.70
CA PHE A 56 7.83 13.60 4.93
C PHE A 56 8.78 14.69 5.48
N GLY A 57 8.52 15.96 5.19
CA GLY A 57 9.37 17.08 5.62
C GLY A 57 10.79 16.95 5.08
N LYS A 58 11.79 16.93 5.98
CA LYS A 58 13.20 16.73 5.62
C LYS A 58 13.64 15.26 5.65
N GLU A 59 12.76 14.35 6.05
CA GLU A 59 13.11 12.94 6.20
C GLU A 59 12.99 12.20 4.86
N ALA A 60 14.08 11.54 4.45
CA ALA A 60 14.08 10.75 3.23
C ALA A 60 13.24 9.45 3.34
N THR A 61 12.99 8.97 4.56
CA THR A 61 12.20 7.76 4.81
C THR A 61 11.38 7.90 6.09
N LYS A 62 10.13 7.41 6.08
CA LYS A 62 9.25 7.35 7.26
C LYS A 62 8.59 6.00 7.38
N PHE A 63 8.23 5.64 8.61
CA PHE A 63 7.30 4.53 8.85
C PHE A 63 5.88 5.02 8.67
N VAL A 64 5.15 4.39 7.76
CA VAL A 64 3.76 4.76 7.45
C VAL A 64 2.86 3.56 7.72
N PRO A 65 1.75 3.71 8.45
CA PRO A 65 0.77 2.66 8.66
C PRO A 65 -0.05 2.43 7.38
N ILE A 66 0.25 1.38 6.63
CA ILE A 66 -0.48 0.98 5.43
C ILE A 66 -1.42 -0.21 5.72
N PRO A 67 -2.42 -0.53 4.88
CA PRO A 67 -3.26 -1.70 5.08
C PRO A 67 -2.40 -2.95 5.06
N THR A 68 -2.64 -3.86 5.99
CA THR A 68 -1.90 -5.12 6.04
C THR A 68 -2.05 -5.92 4.75
N ALA A 69 -3.21 -5.88 4.09
CA ALA A 69 -3.42 -6.51 2.79
C ALA A 69 -2.47 -5.95 1.70
N ALA A 70 -2.27 -4.62 1.67
CA ALA A 70 -1.36 -3.98 0.73
C ALA A 70 0.11 -4.26 1.07
N ALA A 71 0.43 -4.33 2.37
CA ALA A 71 1.77 -4.72 2.82
C ALA A 71 2.12 -6.14 2.36
N ALA A 72 1.20 -7.09 2.55
CA ALA A 72 1.38 -8.48 2.15
C ALA A 72 1.49 -8.61 0.63
N TYR A 73 0.62 -7.93 -0.12
CA TYR A 73 0.69 -7.88 -1.58
C TYR A 73 2.02 -7.32 -2.08
N ASP A 74 2.48 -6.18 -1.54
CA ASP A 74 3.76 -5.58 -1.93
C ASP A 74 4.94 -6.51 -1.61
N ASP A 75 4.91 -7.23 -0.47
CA ASP A 75 5.98 -8.17 -0.10
C ASP A 75 6.02 -9.39 -1.03
N GLU A 76 4.86 -9.93 -1.41
CA GLU A 76 4.73 -11.10 -2.29
C GLU A 76 5.03 -10.74 -3.76
N MET A 77 4.52 -9.61 -4.26
CA MET A 77 4.79 -9.18 -5.64
C MET A 77 6.23 -8.71 -5.85
N ASN A 78 6.82 -8.00 -4.89
CA ASN A 78 8.26 -7.70 -4.97
C ASN A 78 9.12 -8.96 -4.89
N HIS A 79 8.59 -10.10 -4.44
CA HIS A 79 9.29 -11.38 -4.49
C HIS A 79 9.25 -11.99 -5.90
N ALA A 80 8.09 -11.94 -6.56
CA ALA A 80 7.93 -12.43 -7.93
C ALA A 80 8.78 -11.65 -8.95
N ASP A 81 8.79 -10.32 -8.87
CA ASP A 81 9.54 -9.44 -9.80
C ASP A 81 11.07 -9.61 -9.65
N ARG A 82 11.55 -9.88 -8.43
CA ARG A 82 12.98 -10.22 -8.21
C ARG A 82 13.38 -11.55 -8.86
N GLY A 83 12.46 -12.52 -8.94
CA GLY A 83 12.73 -13.80 -9.60
C GLY A 83 12.96 -13.64 -11.09
N ASP A 84 12.17 -12.78 -11.74
CA ASP A 84 12.29 -12.50 -13.18
C ASP A 84 13.53 -11.64 -13.49
N GLN A 85 13.83 -10.66 -12.64
CA GLN A 85 15.02 -9.81 -12.80
C GLN A 85 16.36 -10.55 -12.61
N LEU A 86 16.39 -11.63 -11.81
CA LEU A 86 17.58 -12.48 -11.65
C LEU A 86 17.69 -13.56 -12.74
N SER A 87 16.67 -13.72 -13.59
CA SER A 87 16.65 -14.69 -14.68
C SER A 87 16.97 -14.06 -16.05
N GLN A 88 17.38 -12.79 -16.09
CA GLN A 88 17.86 -12.08 -17.29
C GLN A 88 19.37 -11.81 -17.24
#